data_AF-A0A3D5AMW4-F1
#
_entry.id   AF-A0A3D5AMW4-F1
#
_cell.length_a   1.000
_cell.length_b   1.000
_cell.length_c   1.000
_cell.angle_alpha   90.00
_cell.angle_beta   90.00
_cell.angle_gamma   90.00
#
_symmetry.space_group_name_H-M   'P 1'
#
loop_
_entity.id
_entity.type
_entity.pdbx_description
1 polymer ?
#
loop_
_entity_poly.entity_id
_entity_poly.type
_entity_poly.pdbx_seq_one_letter_code
_entity_poly.pdbx_strand_id
1 'polypeptide(L)'
;MTQRSGLMPGWNLALRLLLELAALAGLGWTGYHLVEGWPRLLLAIALPLVGAVLWGTFNVPGDPSRSGKAPVPVKGAIRLLIEMVVLFGGAAGLFFTGAKVAGAVLAALIVLHLAFSGERLRWVLEH
;
A
#
# COMPACT_ATOMS: atom_id res chain seq x y z
N MET A 1 -14.93 8.09 25.15
CA MET A 1 -14.38 7.54 23.90
C MET A 1 -13.14 6.73 24.26
N THR A 2 -13.14 5.42 24.05
CA THR A 2 -12.00 4.55 24.36
C THR A 2 -10.92 4.68 23.28
N GLN A 3 -9.70 5.06 23.65
CA GLN A 3 -8.55 4.92 22.74
C GLN A 3 -8.29 3.44 22.47
N ARG A 4 -8.51 2.98 21.24
CA ARG A 4 -8.06 1.64 20.78
C ARG A 4 -6.57 1.67 20.45
N SER A 5 -5.74 1.78 21.49
CA SER A 5 -4.29 1.60 21.37
C SER A 5 -3.97 0.14 21.00
N GLY A 6 -3.64 -0.12 19.73
CA GLY A 6 -3.12 -1.43 19.29
C GLY A 6 -3.90 -2.22 18.25
N LEU A 7 -4.62 -1.59 17.30
CA LEU A 7 -5.31 -2.30 16.19
C LEU A 7 -4.42 -3.24 15.35
N MET A 8 -3.09 -3.13 15.48
CA MET A 8 -2.07 -4.05 14.97
C MET A 8 -0.89 -4.11 15.95
N PRO A 9 -0.18 -5.25 16.07
CA PRO A 9 1.09 -5.33 16.79
C PRO A 9 2.17 -4.40 16.22
N GLY A 10 3.09 -3.93 17.07
CA GLY A 10 4.18 -3.03 16.64
C GLY A 10 5.10 -3.60 15.55
N TRP A 11 5.36 -4.92 15.57
CA TRP A 11 6.09 -5.59 14.50
C TRP A 11 5.32 -5.57 13.17
N ASN A 12 3.98 -5.62 13.21
CA ASN A 12 3.15 -5.61 12.00
C ASN A 12 3.00 -4.19 11.43
N LEU A 13 3.15 -3.15 12.26
CA LEU A 13 3.36 -1.76 11.80
C LEU A 13 4.72 -1.59 11.10
N ALA A 14 5.79 -2.18 11.64
CA ALA A 14 7.10 -2.17 11.00
C ALA A 14 7.09 -2.94 9.66
N LEU A 15 6.46 -4.13 9.63
CA LEU A 15 6.23 -4.88 8.39
C LEU A 15 5.44 -4.04 7.38
N ARG A 16 4.32 -3.43 7.80
CA ARG A 16 3.49 -2.56 6.95
C ARG A 16 4.32 -1.46 6.27
N LEU A 17 5.17 -0.75 7.01
CA LEU A 17 6.04 0.30 6.46
C LEU A 17 7.01 -0.26 5.40
N LEU A 18 7.62 -1.42 5.67
CA LEU A 18 8.51 -2.08 4.69
C LEU A 18 7.76 -2.52 3.43
N LEU A 19 6.52 -2.99 3.56
CA LEU A 19 5.67 -3.37 2.43
C LEU A 19 5.22 -2.16 1.61
N GLU A 20 4.91 -1.04 2.26
CA GLU A 20 4.54 0.22 1.58
C GLU A 20 5.72 0.77 0.78
N LEU A 21 6.93 0.75 1.34
CA LEU A 21 8.16 1.12 0.61
C LEU A 21 8.48 0.14 -0.54
N ALA A 22 8.37 -1.17 -0.30
CA ALA A 22 8.64 -2.19 -1.31
C ALA A 22 7.61 -2.17 -2.46
N ALA A 23 6.34 -1.87 -2.17
CA ALA A 23 5.30 -1.72 -3.18
C ALA A 23 5.52 -0.48 -4.06
N LEU A 24 5.89 0.66 -3.47
CA LEU A 24 6.26 1.86 -4.23
C LEU A 24 7.51 1.61 -5.09
N ALA A 25 8.54 0.94 -4.54
CA ALA A 25 9.70 0.52 -5.32
C ALA A 25 9.31 -0.44 -6.47
N GLY A 26 8.37 -1.35 -6.23
CA GLY A 26 7.80 -2.25 -7.25
C GLY A 26 7.03 -1.52 -8.35
N LEU A 27 6.24 -0.50 -8.02
CA LEU A 27 5.58 0.37 -9.01
C LEU A 27 6.60 1.15 -9.86
N GLY A 28 7.68 1.64 -9.26
CA GLY A 28 8.78 2.29 -9.98
C GLY A 28 9.56 1.34 -10.89
N TRP A 29 9.89 0.14 -10.40
CA TRP A 29 10.46 -0.95 -11.21
C TRP A 29 9.57 -1.30 -12.40
N THR A 30 8.26 -1.40 -12.17
CA THR A 30 7.26 -1.69 -13.21
C THR A 30 7.23 -0.59 -14.27
N GLY A 31 7.23 0.68 -13.84
CA GLY A 31 7.39 1.82 -14.75
C GLY A 31 8.68 1.78 -15.57
N TYR A 32 9.78 1.26 -15.01
CA TYR A 32 11.03 1.06 -15.73
C TYR A 32 11.03 -0.16 -16.67
N HIS A 33 9.97 -0.96 -16.74
CA HIS A 33 9.91 -2.17 -17.59
C HIS A 33 8.64 -2.27 -18.46
N LEU A 34 7.72 -1.31 -18.36
CA LEU A 34 6.52 -1.25 -19.21
C LEU A 34 6.79 -0.66 -20.61
N VAL A 35 7.83 0.14 -20.79
CA VAL A 35 8.15 0.83 -22.06
C VAL A 35 9.65 0.92 -22.30
N GLU A 36 10.04 1.07 -23.56
CA GLU A 36 11.43 1.29 -23.97
C GLU A 36 11.76 2.79 -24.15
N GLY A 37 13.03 3.11 -24.36
CA GLY A 37 13.50 4.47 -24.62
C GLY A 37 13.39 5.42 -23.42
N TRP A 38 13.35 6.73 -23.69
CA TRP A 38 13.36 7.77 -22.65
C TRP A 38 12.10 7.84 -21.75
N PRO A 39 10.86 7.54 -22.21
CA PRO A 39 9.67 7.63 -21.35
C PRO A 39 9.70 6.67 -20.16
N ARG A 40 10.54 5.64 -20.24
CA ARG A 40 10.80 4.63 -19.21
C ARG A 40 11.21 5.24 -17.86
N LEU A 41 11.98 6.35 -17.86
CA LEU A 41 12.33 7.08 -16.64
C LEU A 41 11.16 7.89 -16.08
N LEU A 42 10.34 8.48 -16.95
CA LEU A 42 9.15 9.22 -16.55
C LEU A 42 8.11 8.30 -15.91
N LEU A 43 7.84 7.12 -16.47
CA LEU A 43 6.93 6.14 -15.87
C LEU A 43 7.47 5.57 -14.54
N ALA A 44 8.78 5.31 -14.45
CA ALA A 44 9.43 4.83 -13.21
C ALA A 44 9.28 5.81 -12.03
N ILE A 45 9.08 7.10 -12.30
CA ILE A 45 8.82 8.13 -11.29
C ILE A 45 7.31 8.38 -11.13
N ALA A 46 6.55 8.46 -12.22
CA ALA A 46 5.13 8.79 -12.20
C ALA A 46 4.27 7.71 -11.51
N LEU A 47 4.52 6.41 -11.75
CA LEU A 47 3.76 5.32 -11.13
C LEU A 47 3.83 5.32 -9.59
N PRO A 48 5.01 5.34 -8.95
CA PRO A 48 5.08 5.43 -7.49
C PRO A 48 4.58 6.78 -6.95
N LEU A 49 4.75 7.91 -7.67
CA LEU A 49 4.17 9.18 -7.23
C LEU A 49 2.63 9.15 -7.25
N VAL A 50 2.00 8.60 -8.29
CA VAL A 50 0.54 8.41 -8.35
C VAL A 50 0.08 7.49 -7.22
N GLY A 51 0.75 6.35 -6.99
CA GLY A 51 0.45 5.45 -5.88
C GLY A 51 0.55 6.14 -4.51
N ALA A 52 1.62 6.89 -4.27
CA ALA A 52 1.83 7.65 -3.04
C ALA A 52 0.83 8.80 -2.85
N VAL A 53 0.44 9.51 -3.92
CA VAL A 53 -0.58 10.57 -3.85
C VAL A 53 -1.97 10.00 -3.57
N LEU A 54 -2.37 8.90 -4.23
CA LEU A 54 -3.64 8.22 -3.97
C LEU A 54 -3.69 7.71 -2.51
N TRP A 55 -2.64 7.01 -2.08
CA TRP A 55 -2.54 6.46 -0.72
C TRP A 55 -2.29 7.54 0.37
N GLY A 56 -1.76 8.71 0.02
CA GLY A 56 -1.59 9.84 0.93
C GLY A 56 -2.87 10.66 1.11
N THR A 57 -3.53 10.99 0.01
CA THR A 57 -4.65 11.95 -0.06
C THR A 57 -5.97 11.35 0.42
N PHE A 58 -6.32 10.15 -0.04
CA PHE A 58 -7.60 9.51 0.28
C PHE A 58 -7.48 8.69 1.57
N ASN A 59 -8.13 9.15 2.64
CA ASN A 59 -8.01 8.53 3.96
C ASN A 59 -9.34 8.48 4.74
N VAL A 60 -9.43 7.58 5.72
CA VAL A 60 -10.54 7.61 6.70
C VAL A 60 -10.25 8.70 7.73
N PRO A 61 -11.21 9.59 8.05
CA PRO A 61 -11.05 10.56 9.13
C PRO A 61 -10.72 9.88 10.46
N GLY A 62 -9.64 10.31 11.11
CA GLY A 62 -9.23 9.75 12.41
C GLY A 62 -8.57 8.37 12.37
N ASP A 63 -8.15 7.85 11.20
CA ASP A 63 -7.42 6.58 11.07
C ASP A 63 -6.23 6.50 12.07
N PRO A 64 -6.30 5.65 13.11
CA PRO A 64 -5.29 5.58 14.16
C PRO A 64 -4.08 4.75 13.76
N SER A 65 -4.09 4.13 12.57
CA SER A 65 -2.90 3.53 11.95
C SER A 65 -2.05 4.56 11.17
N ARG A 66 -2.51 5.82 11.13
CA ARG A 66 -1.88 6.94 10.41
C ARG A 66 -1.97 8.23 11.25
N SER A 67 -1.74 9.39 10.64
CA SER A 67 -1.77 10.70 11.32
C SER A 67 -3.17 11.24 11.64
N GLY A 68 -4.22 10.42 11.52
CA GLY A 68 -5.63 10.83 11.64
C GLY A 68 -6.16 11.81 10.58
N LYS A 69 -5.27 12.48 9.83
CA LYS A 69 -5.63 13.45 8.78
C LYS A 69 -6.20 12.72 7.55
N ALA A 70 -7.22 13.32 6.94
CA ALA A 70 -7.81 12.89 5.69
C ALA A 70 -7.99 14.08 4.75
N PRO A 71 -6.99 14.40 3.89
CA PRO A 71 -7.08 15.50 2.93
C PRO A 71 -8.28 15.39 1.99
N VAL A 72 -8.58 14.17 1.54
CA VAL A 72 -9.89 13.83 0.97
C VAL A 72 -10.48 12.68 1.81
N PRO A 73 -11.59 12.91 2.54
CA PRO A 73 -12.21 11.87 3.36
C PRO A 73 -12.92 10.83 2.50
N VAL A 74 -12.69 9.55 2.77
CA VAL A 74 -13.37 8.43 2.09
C VAL A 74 -13.81 7.37 3.10
N LYS A 75 -14.85 6.61 2.74
CA LYS A 75 -15.24 5.39 3.46
C LYS A 75 -14.09 4.41 3.51
N GLY A 76 -13.97 3.66 4.60
CA GLY A 76 -12.85 2.76 4.81
C GLY A 76 -12.79 1.57 3.85
N ALA A 77 -13.91 1.14 3.28
CA ALA A 77 -13.90 0.19 2.15
C ALA A 77 -13.15 0.73 0.91
N ILE A 78 -13.29 2.03 0.60
CA ILE A 78 -12.56 2.70 -0.50
C ILE A 78 -11.09 2.86 -0.12
N ARG A 79 -10.82 3.25 1.13
CA ARG A 79 -9.45 3.32 1.68
C ARG A 79 -8.71 1.99 1.55
N LEU A 80 -9.37 0.89 1.92
CA LEU A 80 -8.82 -0.46 1.86
C LEU A 80 -8.57 -0.87 0.40
N LEU A 81 -9.50 -0.58 -0.52
CA LEU A 81 -9.29 -0.83 -1.95
C LEU A 81 -8.05 -0.10 -2.49
N ILE A 82 -7.87 1.18 -2.16
CA ILE A 82 -6.67 1.96 -2.56
C ILE A 82 -5.40 1.35 -1.98
N GLU A 83 -5.42 0.93 -0.71
CA GLU A 83 -4.28 0.26 -0.08
C GLU A 83 -3.94 -1.07 -0.77
N MET A 84 -4.94 -1.88 -1.10
CA MET A 84 -4.73 -3.16 -1.81
C MET A 84 -4.24 -2.95 -3.24
N VAL A 85 -4.77 -1.96 -3.97
CA VAL A 85 -4.32 -1.61 -5.32
C VAL A 85 -2.87 -1.14 -5.32
N VAL A 86 -2.42 -0.36 -4.34
CA VAL A 86 -1.01 0.08 -4.26
C VAL A 86 -0.10 -1.08 -3.85
N LEU A 87 -0.44 -1.83 -2.78
CA LEU A 87 0.40 -2.92 -2.27
C LEU A 87 0.51 -4.09 -3.26
N PHE A 88 -0.62 -4.65 -3.70
CA PHE A 88 -0.60 -5.75 -4.68
C PHE A 88 -0.27 -5.27 -6.09
N GLY A 89 -0.49 -3.99 -6.44
CA GLY A 89 -0.03 -3.42 -7.71
C GLY A 89 1.49 -3.41 -7.82
N GLY A 90 2.20 -3.04 -6.76
CA GLY A 90 3.66 -3.15 -6.69
C GLY A 90 4.16 -4.60 -6.79
N ALA A 91 3.50 -5.53 -6.09
CA ALA A 91 3.85 -6.96 -6.09
C ALA A 91 3.60 -7.64 -7.44
N ALA A 92 2.41 -7.43 -8.03
CA ALA A 92 2.05 -7.95 -9.35
C ALA A 92 2.92 -7.31 -10.45
N GLY A 93 3.17 -6.00 -10.35
CA GLY A 93 4.07 -5.29 -11.25
C GLY A 93 5.47 -5.90 -11.29
N LEU A 94 6.10 -6.10 -10.13
CA LEU A 94 7.37 -6.86 -10.01
C LEU A 94 7.26 -8.25 -10.63
N PHE A 95 6.19 -8.98 -10.35
CA PHE A 95 6.01 -10.35 -10.83
C PHE A 95 5.94 -10.45 -12.36
N PHE A 96 5.15 -9.60 -13.00
CA PHE A 96 4.95 -9.60 -14.45
C PHE A 96 6.11 -8.94 -15.21
N THR A 97 6.83 -7.99 -14.60
CA THR A 97 8.04 -7.36 -15.18
C THR A 97 9.35 -8.08 -14.80
N GLY A 98 9.29 -9.42 -14.72
CA GLY A 98 10.46 -10.30 -14.62
C GLY A 98 10.99 -10.58 -13.20
N ALA A 99 10.74 -9.70 -12.23
CA ALA A 99 11.16 -9.86 -10.84
C ALA A 99 10.25 -10.84 -10.04
N LYS A 100 9.95 -12.01 -10.63
CA LYS A 100 8.97 -13.00 -10.16
C LYS A 100 9.11 -13.39 -8.68
N VAL A 101 10.32 -13.70 -8.23
CA VAL A 101 10.56 -14.09 -6.83
C VAL A 101 10.26 -12.93 -5.88
N ALA A 102 10.72 -11.72 -6.20
CA ALA A 102 10.47 -10.54 -5.37
C ALA A 102 8.97 -10.18 -5.32
N GLY A 103 8.26 -10.23 -6.45
CA GLY A 103 6.81 -10.02 -6.51
C GLY A 103 6.02 -11.06 -5.71
N ALA A 104 6.39 -12.34 -5.81
CA ALA A 104 5.75 -13.42 -5.05
C ALA A 104 6.01 -13.31 -3.53
N VAL A 105 7.24 -13.00 -3.11
CA VAL A 105 7.58 -12.78 -1.70
C VAL A 105 6.85 -11.55 -1.16
N LEU A 106 6.79 -10.44 -1.92
CA LEU A 106 6.06 -9.24 -1.51
C LEU A 106 4.56 -9.54 -1.35
N ALA A 107 3.94 -10.24 -2.30
CA ALA A 107 2.54 -10.66 -2.21
C ALA A 107 2.26 -11.54 -0.98
N ALA A 108 3.13 -12.52 -0.70
CA ALA A 108 3.01 -13.40 0.47
C ALA A 108 3.13 -12.62 1.79
N LEU A 109 4.04 -11.64 1.88
CA LEU A 109 4.18 -10.79 3.06
C LEU A 109 3.02 -9.79 3.23
N ILE A 110 2.38 -9.34 2.14
CA ILE A 110 1.13 -8.55 2.22
C ILE A 110 0.00 -9.41 2.78
N VAL A 111 -0.16 -10.67 2.32
CA VAL A 111 -1.15 -11.60 2.88
C VAL A 111 -0.88 -11.87 4.37
N LEU A 112 0.38 -12.03 4.77
CA LEU A 112 0.78 -12.16 6.18
C LEU A 112 0.38 -10.90 6.99
N HIS A 113 0.71 -9.70 6.49
CA HIS A 113 0.34 -8.44 7.13
C HIS A 113 -1.18 -8.31 7.34
N LEU A 114 -1.98 -8.72 6.34
CA LEU A 114 -3.44 -8.69 6.40
C LEU A 114 -4.00 -9.68 7.42
N ALA A 115 -3.46 -10.90 7.51
CA ALA A 115 -3.86 -11.88 8.52
C ALA A 115 -3.68 -11.35 9.95
N PHE A 116 -2.60 -10.59 10.20
CA PHE A 116 -2.34 -9.93 11.48
C PHE A 116 -2.92 -8.49 11.59
N SER A 117 -3.85 -8.11 10.70
CA SER A 117 -4.53 -6.80 10.69
C SER A 117 -6.04 -6.88 11.01
N GLY A 118 -6.55 -8.01 11.50
CA GLY A 118 -8.00 -8.26 11.64
C GLY A 118 -8.80 -7.19 12.41
N GLU A 119 -8.24 -6.61 13.49
CA GLU A 119 -8.91 -5.51 14.21
C GLU A 119 -8.94 -4.20 13.43
N ARG A 120 -7.82 -3.85 12.77
CA ARG A 120 -7.77 -2.70 11.86
C ARG A 120 -8.74 -2.87 10.70
N LEU A 121 -8.82 -4.06 10.10
CA LEU A 121 -9.70 -4.35 8.98
C LEU A 121 -11.17 -4.20 9.36
N ARG A 122 -11.58 -4.71 10.54
CA ARG A 122 -12.93 -4.47 11.08
C ARG A 122 -13.20 -2.98 11.29
N TRP A 123 -12.32 -2.28 12.01
CA TRP A 123 -12.50 -0.84 12.25
C TRP A 123 -12.59 -0.03 10.94
N VAL A 124 -11.75 -0.33 9.95
CA VAL A 124 -11.80 0.32 8.63
C VAL A 124 -13.11 -0.01 7.89
N LEU A 125 -13.64 -1.22 7.98
CA LEU A 125 -14.91 -1.58 7.32
C LEU A 125 -16.16 -1.03 8.04
N GLU A 126 -16.02 -0.61 9.30
CA GLU A 126 -17.06 0.04 10.11
C GLU A 126 -17.22 1.56 9.82
N HIS A 127 -16.34 2.17 9.01
CA HIS A 127 -16.24 3.64 8.79
C HIS A 127 -16.14 4.02 7.29
#